data_AF-A0A0G0LWQ5-F1
#
_entry.id   AF-A0A0G0LWQ5-F1
#
_cell.length_a   1.000
_cell.length_b   1.000
_cell.length_c   1.000
_cell.angle_alpha   90.00
_cell.angle_beta   90.00
_cell.angle_gamma   90.00
#
_symmetry.space_group_name_H-M   'P 1'
#
loop_
_entity.id
_entity.type
_entity.pdbx_description
1 polymer ?
#
loop_
_entity_poly.entity_id
_entity_poly.type
_entity_poly.pdbx_seq_one_letter_code
_entity_poly.pdbx_strand_id
1 'polypeptide(L)'
;MKDFVEFPNAKIPYSIFLVQNPENLTQEILSKIHKLLYTERFRKIDPKIISFERIAKGKSKALVIHGPKELLKSLNELQLLELEDFSKKLEISRVLSFEVGYLNRGESLEKLITAGIMKGIDLEEDEYFFFQVVAHPAGGVEKNQFQVSIRIAISSQDSVRRATLAKQFNNYLIENLGLSRLEKNQSSSDIYEAFKKRILIPKEVFKFTLTSEQVLGLLRG
;
A
#
# COMPACT_ATOMS: atom_id res chain seq x y z
N MET A 1 25.93 4.51 6.81
CA MET A 1 25.05 5.64 7.19
C MET A 1 24.38 6.20 5.96
N LYS A 2 23.07 6.00 5.86
CA LYS A 2 22.09 6.92 5.28
C LYS A 2 20.70 6.34 5.61
N ASP A 3 20.17 6.77 6.75
CA ASP A 3 18.82 6.42 7.20
C ASP A 3 17.82 7.23 6.36
N PHE A 4 17.37 6.65 5.25
CA PHE A 4 16.55 7.37 4.29
C PHE A 4 15.06 7.29 4.65
N VAL A 5 14.58 8.25 5.44
CA VAL A 5 13.21 8.77 5.30
C VAL A 5 13.26 9.78 4.16
N GLU A 6 13.32 9.32 2.91
CA GLU A 6 13.31 10.25 1.79
C GLU A 6 11.88 10.62 1.43
N PHE A 7 11.56 11.89 1.65
CA PHE A 7 10.37 12.51 1.08
C PHE A 7 10.64 12.73 -0.42
N PRO A 8 9.64 12.53 -1.30
CA PRO A 8 9.78 12.94 -2.69
C PRO A 8 10.15 14.43 -2.71
N ASN A 9 11.27 14.74 -3.36
CA ASN A 9 11.81 16.08 -3.45
C ASN A 9 10.73 17.05 -3.97
N ALA A 10 10.49 18.16 -3.25
CA ALA A 10 9.27 18.99 -3.28
C ALA A 10 8.93 19.72 -4.61
N LYS A 11 9.54 19.34 -5.73
CA LYS A 11 9.34 20.00 -7.04
C LYS A 11 8.12 19.47 -7.80
N ILE A 12 7.64 18.27 -7.51
CA ILE A 12 6.47 17.69 -8.18
C ILE A 12 5.37 17.46 -7.14
N PRO A 13 4.16 18.03 -7.33
CA PRO A 13 3.08 17.90 -6.37
C PRO A 13 2.57 16.46 -6.34
N TYR A 14 2.51 15.90 -5.14
CA TYR A 14 1.84 14.65 -4.85
C TYR A 14 0.41 14.93 -4.36
N SER A 15 -0.51 14.04 -4.68
CA SER A 15 -1.88 14.11 -4.15
C SER A 15 -2.48 12.72 -4.02
N ILE A 16 -3.60 12.64 -3.32
CA ILE A 16 -4.36 11.42 -3.06
C ILE A 16 -5.66 11.46 -3.86
N PHE A 17 -6.01 10.33 -4.46
CA PHE A 17 -7.18 10.20 -5.32
C PHE A 17 -7.99 8.96 -4.99
N LEU A 18 -9.31 9.10 -4.90
CA LEU A 18 -10.25 7.99 -4.96
C LEU A 18 -10.27 7.42 -6.38
N VAL A 19 -10.13 6.10 -6.49
CA VAL A 19 -10.32 5.37 -7.75
C VAL A 19 -11.82 5.06 -7.88
N GLN A 20 -12.54 5.83 -8.70
CA GLN A 20 -13.98 5.63 -8.86
C GLN A 20 -14.32 4.41 -9.72
N ASN A 21 -13.39 4.01 -10.60
CA ASN A 21 -13.50 2.81 -11.41
C ASN A 21 -12.35 1.82 -11.06
N PRO A 22 -12.46 1.09 -9.93
CA PRO A 22 -11.42 0.17 -9.48
C PRO A 22 -11.23 -1.05 -10.37
N GLU A 23 -12.23 -1.45 -11.15
CA GLU A 23 -12.17 -2.55 -12.11
C GLU A 23 -11.23 -2.26 -13.29
N ASN A 24 -11.04 -0.99 -13.65
CA ASN A 24 -10.07 -0.57 -14.65
C ASN A 24 -8.63 -0.53 -14.12
N LEU A 25 -8.39 -0.76 -12.82
CA LEU A 25 -7.03 -0.99 -12.34
C LEU A 25 -6.57 -2.37 -12.78
N THR A 26 -5.89 -2.43 -13.94
CA THR A 26 -5.38 -3.66 -14.53
C THR A 26 -3.86 -3.75 -14.44
N GLN A 27 -3.30 -4.90 -14.82
CA GLN A 27 -1.85 -5.09 -14.94
C GLN A 27 -1.26 -4.11 -15.96
N GLU A 28 -2.00 -3.80 -17.03
CA GLU A 28 -1.58 -2.84 -18.05
C GLU A 28 -1.48 -1.43 -17.47
N ILE A 29 -2.45 -1.00 -16.64
CA ILE A 29 -2.38 0.29 -15.95
C ILE A 29 -1.19 0.36 -14.99
N LEU A 30 -0.94 -0.69 -14.21
CA LEU A 30 0.25 -0.74 -13.33
C LEU A 30 1.55 -0.71 -14.13
N SER A 31 1.60 -1.38 -15.27
CA SER A 31 2.74 -1.36 -16.19
C SER A 31 2.93 0.02 -16.84
N LYS A 32 1.83 0.71 -17.17
CA LYS A 32 1.82 2.09 -17.67
C LYS A 32 2.36 3.04 -16.61
N ILE A 33 1.92 2.92 -15.36
CA ILE A 33 2.45 3.66 -14.20
C ILE A 33 3.96 3.44 -14.08
N HIS A 34 4.41 2.18 -14.08
CA HIS A 34 5.82 1.82 -13.98
C HIS A 34 6.64 2.53 -15.06
N LYS A 35 6.23 2.42 -16.34
CA LYS A 35 6.90 3.04 -17.47
C LYS A 35 6.94 4.57 -17.36
N LEU A 36 5.81 5.19 -16.99
CA LEU A 36 5.71 6.64 -16.85
C LEU A 36 6.71 7.17 -15.82
N LEU A 37 6.91 6.48 -14.69
CA LEU A 37 7.86 6.90 -13.66
C LEU A 37 9.33 6.96 -14.13
N TYR A 38 9.69 6.29 -15.23
CA TYR A 38 11.03 6.37 -15.83
C TYR A 38 11.17 7.45 -16.91
N THR A 39 10.10 8.10 -17.34
CA THR A 39 10.16 9.17 -18.35
C THR A 39 10.94 10.38 -17.83
N GLU A 40 11.55 11.17 -18.73
CA GLU A 40 12.31 12.38 -18.36
C GLU A 40 11.54 13.35 -17.46
N ARG A 41 10.21 13.44 -17.64
CA ARG A 41 9.30 14.24 -16.81
C ARG A 41 9.36 13.84 -15.33
N PHE A 42 9.39 12.54 -15.04
CA PHE A 42 9.35 11.98 -13.68
C PHE A 42 10.70 11.45 -13.21
N ARG A 43 11.72 11.43 -14.07
CA ARG A 43 13.08 10.95 -13.77
C ARG A 43 13.72 11.69 -12.60
N LYS A 44 13.40 12.98 -12.44
CA LYS A 44 13.90 13.86 -11.36
C LYS A 44 13.18 13.66 -10.01
N ILE A 45 12.10 12.87 -9.96
CA ILE A 45 11.48 12.48 -8.70
C ILE A 45 12.41 11.48 -8.03
N ASP A 46 12.74 11.75 -6.77
CA ASP A 46 13.46 10.84 -5.92
C ASP A 46 12.92 10.98 -4.48
N PRO A 47 12.42 9.90 -3.86
CA PRO A 47 12.12 8.58 -4.43
C PRO A 47 10.86 8.60 -5.30
N LYS A 48 10.87 7.82 -6.39
CA LYS A 48 9.71 7.60 -7.28
C LYS A 48 8.67 6.73 -6.60
N ILE A 49 7.84 7.31 -5.74
CA ILE A 49 6.86 6.55 -4.97
C ILE A 49 5.48 6.67 -5.61
N ILE A 50 4.76 5.55 -5.64
CA ILE A 50 3.31 5.50 -5.75
C ILE A 50 2.78 4.63 -4.62
N SER A 51 1.64 4.98 -4.04
CA SER A 51 1.03 4.17 -2.99
C SER A 51 -0.42 3.87 -3.34
N PHE A 52 -0.84 2.64 -3.07
CA PHE A 52 -2.19 2.17 -3.23
C PHE A 52 -2.73 1.76 -1.87
N GLU A 53 -3.98 2.12 -1.58
CA GLU A 53 -4.62 1.87 -0.29
C GLU A 53 -6.01 1.29 -0.51
N ARG A 54 -6.23 0.07 -0.01
CA ARG A 54 -7.58 -0.44 0.23
C ARG A 54 -8.01 0.01 1.62
N ILE A 55 -9.12 0.72 1.66
CA ILE A 55 -9.69 1.27 2.89
C ILE A 55 -11.06 0.63 3.09
N ALA A 56 -11.33 0.13 4.29
CA ALA A 56 -12.68 -0.23 4.70
C ALA A 56 -13.08 0.52 5.96
N LYS A 57 -14.36 0.89 6.02
CA LYS A 57 -15.06 1.39 7.19
C LYS A 57 -16.37 0.64 7.33
N GLY A 58 -16.52 -0.19 8.35
CA GLY A 58 -17.59 -1.19 8.40
C GLY A 58 -17.68 -1.96 7.08
N LYS A 59 -18.85 -1.91 6.43
CA LYS A 59 -19.11 -2.57 5.14
C LYS A 59 -18.65 -1.76 3.91
N SER A 60 -18.32 -0.48 4.09
CA SER A 60 -17.90 0.38 2.97
C SER A 60 -16.44 0.13 2.63
N LYS A 61 -16.12 0.06 1.33
CA LYS A 61 -14.76 -0.14 0.83
C LYS A 61 -14.40 0.92 -0.20
N ALA A 62 -13.14 1.33 -0.22
CA ALA A 62 -12.60 2.25 -1.20
C ALA A 62 -11.20 1.81 -1.64
N LEU A 63 -10.83 2.20 -2.86
CA LEU A 63 -9.46 2.14 -3.35
C LEU A 63 -8.96 3.55 -3.58
N VAL A 64 -7.79 3.83 -3.04
CA VAL A 64 -7.16 5.13 -3.13
C VAL A 64 -5.75 4.97 -3.69
N ILE A 65 -5.33 5.95 -4.49
CA ILE A 65 -3.99 6.02 -5.06
C ILE A 65 -3.35 7.37 -4.69
N HIS A 66 -2.10 7.32 -4.25
CA HIS A 66 -1.29 8.48 -3.91
C HIS A 66 -0.02 8.49 -4.74
N GLY A 67 0.27 9.62 -5.38
CA GLY A 67 1.40 9.71 -6.31
C GLY A 67 1.51 11.10 -6.96
N PRO A 68 2.43 11.24 -7.93
CA PRO A 68 2.60 12.49 -8.67
C PRO A 68 1.29 12.88 -9.37
N LYS A 69 0.77 14.07 -9.06
CA LYS A 69 -0.54 14.54 -9.51
C LYS A 69 -0.69 14.48 -11.03
N GLU A 70 0.35 14.89 -11.76
CA GLU A 70 0.34 14.88 -13.23
C GLU A 70 0.34 13.47 -13.81
N LEU A 71 1.02 12.52 -13.17
CA LEU A 71 1.02 11.12 -13.58
C LEU A 71 -0.38 10.54 -13.39
N LEU A 72 -0.96 10.73 -12.20
CA LEU A 72 -2.29 10.21 -11.87
C LEU A 72 -3.37 10.79 -12.76
N LYS A 73 -3.33 12.10 -13.04
CA LYS A 73 -4.26 12.74 -13.99
C LYS A 73 -4.16 12.22 -15.42
N SER A 74 -3.09 11.52 -15.80
CA SER A 74 -2.98 10.89 -17.12
C SER A 74 -3.67 9.52 -17.23
N LEU A 75 -4.18 9.00 -16.10
CA LEU A 75 -4.86 7.71 -15.99
C LEU A 75 -6.38 7.90 -16.01
N ASN A 76 -6.90 8.45 -17.12
CA ASN A 76 -8.33 8.74 -17.29
C ASN A 76 -9.21 7.51 -17.09
N GLU A 77 -8.68 6.32 -17.40
CA GLU A 77 -9.34 5.03 -17.27
C GLU A 77 -9.80 4.75 -15.83
N LEU A 78 -9.11 5.30 -14.82
CA LEU A 78 -9.40 5.06 -13.41
C LEU A 78 -10.46 6.01 -12.81
N GLN A 79 -10.88 7.04 -13.55
CA GLN A 79 -11.81 8.09 -13.08
C GLN A 79 -11.43 8.60 -11.68
N LEU A 80 -10.28 9.28 -11.59
CA LEU A 80 -9.70 9.68 -10.32
C LEU A 80 -10.35 10.95 -9.77
N LEU A 81 -10.85 10.90 -8.53
CA LEU A 81 -11.33 12.05 -7.78
C LEU A 81 -10.30 12.45 -6.72
N GLU A 82 -9.78 13.67 -6.79
CA GLU A 82 -8.82 14.19 -5.81
C GLU A 82 -9.47 14.34 -4.43
N LEU A 83 -8.81 13.86 -3.38
CA LEU A 83 -9.31 13.91 -2.01
C LEU A 83 -8.42 14.79 -1.13
N GLU A 84 -8.99 15.26 -0.02
CA GLU A 84 -8.19 15.62 1.14
C GLU A 84 -7.72 14.35 1.88
N ASP A 85 -6.57 14.40 2.54
CA ASP A 85 -6.02 13.24 3.24
C ASP A 85 -6.66 13.04 4.62
N PHE A 86 -7.74 12.25 4.66
CA PHE A 86 -8.49 11.95 5.89
C PHE A 86 -7.75 10.99 6.84
N SER A 87 -6.69 10.29 6.39
CA SER A 87 -5.90 9.41 7.26
C SER A 87 -5.25 10.17 8.43
N LYS A 88 -5.08 11.48 8.28
CA LYS A 88 -4.54 12.38 9.31
C LYS A 88 -5.50 12.62 10.49
N LYS A 89 -6.77 12.24 10.36
CA LYS A 89 -7.81 12.51 11.37
C LYS A 89 -8.00 11.38 12.39
N LEU A 90 -7.34 10.22 12.21
CA LEU A 90 -7.43 9.13 13.19
C LEU A 90 -6.47 9.34 14.36
N GLU A 91 -6.96 9.10 15.57
CA GLU A 91 -6.16 9.17 16.79
C GLU A 91 -5.18 7.99 16.88
N ILE A 92 -3.89 8.27 17.04
CA ILE A 92 -2.82 7.25 17.10
C ILE A 92 -3.08 6.21 18.20
N SER A 93 -3.65 6.63 19.34
CA SER A 93 -3.99 5.75 20.47
C SER A 93 -5.02 4.68 20.13
N ARG A 94 -5.82 4.88 19.07
CA ARG A 94 -6.84 3.95 18.59
C ARG A 94 -6.38 3.13 17.39
N VAL A 95 -5.11 3.22 17.01
CA VAL A 95 -4.60 2.54 15.82
C VAL A 95 -3.56 1.50 16.20
N LEU A 96 -3.74 0.29 15.67
CA LEU A 96 -2.71 -0.75 15.63
C LEU A 96 -2.19 -0.83 14.19
N SER A 97 -0.89 -0.66 14.00
CA SER A 97 -0.23 -0.73 12.70
C SER A 97 0.96 -1.68 12.70
N PHE A 98 1.14 -2.39 11.59
CA PHE A 98 2.26 -3.29 11.40
C PHE A 98 2.61 -3.45 9.92
N GLU A 99 3.85 -3.84 9.66
CA GLU A 99 4.35 -4.17 8.33
C GLU A 99 4.20 -5.66 8.04
N VAL A 100 4.10 -5.97 6.75
CA VAL A 100 3.96 -7.32 6.22
C VAL A 100 5.10 -7.62 5.27
N GLY A 101 5.60 -8.85 5.35
CA GLY A 101 6.57 -9.40 4.41
C GLY A 101 6.44 -10.91 4.27
N TYR A 102 7.37 -11.52 3.53
CA TYR A 102 7.33 -12.97 3.29
C TYR A 102 7.64 -13.78 4.53
N LEU A 103 6.86 -14.86 4.74
CA LEU A 103 7.16 -15.88 5.73
C LEU A 103 8.40 -16.71 5.32
N ASN A 104 8.45 -17.14 4.05
CA ASN A 104 9.51 -18.00 3.50
C ASN A 104 9.96 -17.52 2.11
N ARG A 105 11.28 -17.38 1.88
CA ARG A 105 11.85 -16.94 0.58
C ARG A 105 11.69 -17.95 -0.58
N GLY A 106 10.99 -19.07 -0.37
CA GLY A 106 10.83 -20.15 -1.34
C GLY A 106 9.38 -20.49 -1.70
N GLU A 107 8.37 -19.84 -1.10
CA GLU A 107 6.98 -20.05 -1.51
C GLU A 107 6.65 -19.28 -2.79
N SER A 108 5.86 -19.91 -3.67
CA SER A 108 5.41 -19.31 -4.93
C SER A 108 4.55 -18.07 -4.66
N LEU A 109 4.91 -16.95 -5.31
CA LEU A 109 4.18 -15.69 -5.27
C LEU A 109 2.90 -15.69 -6.10
N GLU A 110 2.58 -16.80 -6.75
CA GLU A 110 1.36 -16.96 -7.55
C GLU A 110 0.10 -16.79 -6.70
N LYS A 111 0.15 -17.12 -5.40
CA LYS A 111 -0.96 -16.88 -4.46
C LYS A 111 -1.36 -15.40 -4.38
N LEU A 112 -0.41 -14.49 -4.62
CA LEU A 112 -0.71 -13.05 -4.64
C LEU A 112 -1.60 -12.69 -5.82
N ILE A 113 -1.46 -13.34 -6.98
CA ILE A 113 -2.17 -13.00 -8.22
C ILE A 113 -3.70 -13.17 -8.05
N THR A 114 -4.12 -14.21 -7.33
CA THR A 114 -5.54 -14.52 -7.08
C THR A 114 -6.06 -13.99 -5.75
N ALA A 115 -5.24 -13.21 -5.02
CA ALA A 115 -5.57 -12.70 -3.70
C ALA A 115 -6.82 -11.81 -3.73
N GLY A 116 -7.61 -11.86 -2.66
CA GLY A 116 -8.67 -10.92 -2.37
C GLY A 116 -8.45 -10.34 -0.99
N ILE A 117 -7.67 -9.26 -0.89
CA ILE A 117 -7.09 -8.80 0.39
C ILE A 117 -8.12 -8.35 1.42
N MET A 118 -9.34 -8.06 0.97
CA MET A 118 -10.45 -7.63 1.83
C MET A 118 -11.43 -8.76 2.16
N LYS A 119 -11.07 -10.02 1.88
CA LYS A 119 -11.88 -11.19 2.25
C LYS A 119 -11.66 -11.56 3.72
N GLY A 120 -12.73 -11.92 4.41
CA GLY A 120 -12.67 -12.44 5.78
C GLY A 120 -12.46 -11.41 6.88
N ILE A 121 -12.50 -10.11 6.57
CA ILE A 121 -12.52 -9.04 7.57
C ILE A 121 -13.96 -8.61 7.78
N ASP A 122 -14.47 -8.82 8.99
CA ASP A 122 -15.78 -8.33 9.41
C ASP A 122 -15.59 -7.15 10.37
N LEU A 123 -15.96 -5.96 9.91
CA LEU A 123 -15.77 -4.69 10.61
C LEU A 123 -17.11 -4.15 11.09
N GLU A 124 -17.14 -3.64 12.31
CA GLU A 124 -18.24 -2.83 12.84
C GLU A 124 -18.25 -1.43 12.18
N GLU A 125 -19.34 -0.69 12.32
CA GLU A 125 -19.58 0.55 11.54
C GLU A 125 -18.55 1.67 11.80
N ASP A 126 -17.97 1.73 13.00
CA ASP A 126 -16.96 2.72 13.40
C ASP A 126 -15.52 2.20 13.30
N GLU A 127 -15.34 0.94 12.88
CA GLU A 127 -14.03 0.32 12.68
C GLU A 127 -13.47 0.64 11.31
N TYR A 128 -12.16 0.82 11.26
CA TYR A 128 -11.43 1.06 10.01
C TYR A 128 -10.34 0.02 9.82
N PHE A 129 -10.18 -0.38 8.57
CA PHE A 129 -9.08 -1.21 8.12
C PHE A 129 -8.41 -0.56 6.92
N PHE A 130 -7.09 -0.49 6.95
CA PHE A 130 -6.28 0.05 5.87
C PHE A 130 -5.25 -0.99 5.48
N PHE A 131 -5.17 -1.30 4.19
CA PHE A 131 -4.10 -2.07 3.58
C PHE A 131 -3.38 -1.20 2.56
N GLN A 132 -2.15 -0.82 2.87
CA GLN A 132 -1.33 0.08 2.07
C GLN A 132 -0.20 -0.69 1.40
N VAL A 133 -0.07 -0.51 0.09
CA VAL A 133 1.08 -0.93 -0.72
C VAL A 133 1.79 0.32 -1.17
N VAL A 134 2.99 0.58 -0.65
CA VAL A 134 3.89 1.64 -1.14
C VAL A 134 4.85 1.01 -2.13
N ALA A 135 4.86 1.49 -3.36
CA ALA A 135 5.61 0.91 -4.47
C ALA A 135 6.60 1.93 -5.06
N HIS A 136 7.78 1.44 -5.41
CA HIS A 136 8.82 2.16 -6.13
C HIS A 136 9.27 1.32 -7.32
N PRO A 137 9.35 1.89 -8.53
CA PRO A 137 9.77 1.14 -9.71
C PRO A 137 11.21 0.65 -9.53
N ALA A 138 11.46 -0.62 -9.81
CA ALA A 138 12.72 -1.30 -9.60
C ALA A 138 13.12 -2.13 -10.82
N GLY A 139 14.42 -2.38 -10.98
CA GLY A 139 14.92 -3.27 -12.03
C GLY A 139 14.94 -2.70 -13.45
N GLY A 140 14.62 -1.41 -13.63
CA GLY A 140 14.57 -0.74 -14.93
C GLY A 140 13.25 -0.94 -15.67
N VAL A 141 13.02 -0.16 -16.74
CA VAL A 141 11.76 -0.13 -17.51
C VAL A 141 11.31 -1.52 -17.97
N GLU A 142 12.26 -2.34 -18.45
CA GLU A 142 12.00 -3.66 -19.04
C GLU A 142 11.50 -4.70 -18.02
N LYS A 143 11.92 -4.61 -16.75
CA LYS A 143 11.57 -5.63 -15.76
C LYS A 143 10.15 -5.49 -15.22
N ASN A 144 9.53 -4.31 -15.37
CA ASN A 144 8.16 -4.04 -14.91
C ASN A 144 7.91 -4.51 -13.45
N GLN A 145 8.84 -4.12 -12.58
CA GLN A 145 8.92 -4.58 -11.21
C GLN A 145 8.84 -3.40 -10.26
N PHE A 146 8.21 -3.62 -9.11
CA PHE A 146 8.13 -2.67 -8.03
C PHE A 146 8.80 -3.25 -6.80
N GLN A 147 9.72 -2.50 -6.22
CA GLN A 147 10.05 -2.69 -4.82
C GLN A 147 8.87 -2.17 -3.99
N VAL A 148 8.30 -2.99 -3.10
CA VAL A 148 7.12 -2.59 -2.33
C VAL A 148 7.27 -2.78 -0.82
N SER A 149 6.62 -1.91 -0.06
CA SER A 149 6.43 -1.98 1.39
C SER A 149 4.94 -2.11 1.67
N ILE A 150 4.53 -3.17 2.37
CA ILE A 150 3.12 -3.43 2.70
C ILE A 150 2.89 -3.11 4.17
N ARG A 151 1.82 -2.37 4.46
CA ARG A 151 1.42 -1.98 5.81
C ARG A 151 -0.06 -2.19 6.03
N ILE A 152 -0.39 -2.50 7.26
CA ILE A 152 -1.77 -2.54 7.73
C ILE A 152 -1.93 -1.54 8.86
N ALA A 153 -3.06 -0.84 8.87
CA ALA A 153 -3.52 -0.09 10.03
C ALA A 153 -4.97 -0.49 10.35
N ILE A 154 -5.25 -0.71 11.63
CA ILE A 154 -6.57 -1.09 12.13
C ILE A 154 -6.95 -0.10 13.21
N SER A 155 -8.14 0.50 13.08
CA SER A 155 -8.70 1.41 14.07
C SER A 155 -10.00 0.85 14.60
N SER A 156 -10.11 0.76 15.93
CA SER A 156 -11.34 0.44 16.65
C SER A 156 -11.22 1.08 18.04
N GLN A 157 -12.33 1.34 18.73
CA GLN A 157 -12.27 1.93 20.08
C GLN A 157 -11.78 0.90 21.11
N ASP A 158 -12.19 -0.37 20.96
CA ASP A 158 -11.81 -1.47 21.83
C ASP A 158 -10.43 -2.05 21.44
N SER A 159 -9.50 -2.05 22.40
CA SER A 159 -8.14 -2.57 22.20
C SER A 159 -8.09 -4.08 21.99
N VAL A 160 -8.97 -4.84 22.64
CA VAL A 160 -9.10 -6.30 22.48
C VAL A 160 -9.62 -6.61 21.09
N ARG A 161 -10.60 -5.82 20.63
CA ARG A 161 -11.14 -5.91 19.28
C ARG A 161 -10.09 -5.60 18.21
N ARG A 162 -9.30 -4.52 18.38
CA ARG A 162 -8.15 -4.22 17.49
C ARG A 162 -7.16 -5.38 17.39
N ALA A 163 -6.78 -5.96 18.52
CA ALA A 163 -5.86 -7.11 18.54
C ALA A 163 -6.47 -8.35 17.86
N THR A 164 -7.77 -8.57 18.02
CA THR A 164 -8.50 -9.67 17.39
C THR A 164 -8.52 -9.53 15.86
N LEU A 165 -8.88 -8.35 15.35
CA LEU A 165 -8.85 -8.05 13.91
C LEU A 165 -7.44 -8.21 13.33
N ALA A 166 -6.42 -7.71 14.04
CA ALA A 166 -5.02 -7.85 13.63
C ALA A 166 -4.59 -9.32 13.54
N LYS A 167 -4.99 -10.15 14.51
CA LYS A 167 -4.70 -11.59 14.53
C LYS A 167 -5.43 -12.33 13.40
N GLN A 168 -6.73 -12.08 13.24
CA GLN A 168 -7.55 -12.67 12.17
C GLN A 168 -6.93 -12.39 10.80
N PHE A 169 -6.56 -11.12 10.56
CA PHE A 169 -5.97 -10.73 9.30
C PHE A 169 -4.58 -11.32 9.10
N ASN A 170 -3.74 -11.36 10.14
CA ASN A 170 -2.42 -12.00 10.06
C ASN A 170 -2.54 -13.50 9.72
N ASN A 171 -3.52 -14.21 10.29
CA ASN A 171 -3.77 -15.61 9.92
C ASN A 171 -4.19 -15.74 8.46
N TYR A 172 -5.09 -14.86 7.98
CA TYR A 172 -5.46 -14.83 6.57
C TYR A 172 -4.25 -14.63 5.64
N LEU A 173 -3.36 -13.68 5.97
CA LEU A 173 -2.13 -13.43 5.23
C LEU A 173 -1.23 -14.67 5.15
N ILE A 174 -1.05 -15.38 6.28
CA ILE A 174 -0.18 -16.56 6.36
C ILE A 174 -0.77 -17.69 5.51
N GLU A 175 -2.03 -18.03 5.77
CA GLU A 175 -2.69 -19.20 5.17
C GLU A 175 -2.91 -19.02 3.66
N ASN A 176 -3.28 -17.81 3.23
CA ASN A 176 -3.74 -17.56 1.87
C ASN A 176 -2.67 -16.92 0.99
N LEU A 177 -1.76 -16.12 1.56
CA LEU A 177 -0.84 -15.29 0.78
C LEU A 177 0.65 -15.59 1.03
N GLY A 178 0.98 -16.44 2.01
CA GLY A 178 2.38 -16.68 2.41
C GLY A 178 3.05 -15.42 2.99
N LEU A 179 2.23 -14.48 3.46
CA LEU A 179 2.64 -13.21 4.03
C LEU A 179 2.47 -13.26 5.55
N SER A 180 3.33 -12.56 6.29
CA SER A 180 3.25 -12.48 7.74
C SER A 180 3.64 -11.11 8.23
N ARG A 181 3.15 -10.76 9.43
CA ARG A 181 3.63 -9.61 10.17
C ARG A 181 5.14 -9.73 10.38
N LEU A 182 5.88 -8.67 10.05
CA LEU A 182 7.30 -8.59 10.33
C LEU A 182 7.53 -8.28 11.82
N GLU A 183 8.37 -9.08 12.48
CA GLU A 183 8.83 -8.81 13.83
C GLU A 183 9.89 -7.70 13.78
N LYS A 184 9.47 -6.45 14.04
CA LYS A 184 10.36 -5.28 14.05
C LYS A 184 10.50 -4.68 15.45
N ASN A 185 11.64 -4.02 15.68
CA ASN A 185 11.87 -3.15 16.83
C ASN A 185 11.10 -1.81 16.76
N GLN A 186 10.40 -1.52 15.65
CA GLN A 186 9.65 -0.27 15.48
C GLN A 186 8.28 -0.36 16.16
N SER A 187 7.88 0.74 16.80
CA SER A 187 6.57 0.80 17.45
C SER A 187 5.43 0.88 16.44
N SER A 188 4.23 0.46 16.84
CA SER A 188 2.99 0.64 16.04
C SER A 188 2.79 2.10 15.62
N SER A 189 3.11 3.05 16.51
CA SER A 189 3.05 4.49 16.23
C SER A 189 4.03 4.92 15.14
N ASP A 190 5.27 4.42 15.14
CA ASP A 190 6.26 4.77 14.11
C ASP A 190 5.83 4.28 12.72
N ILE A 191 5.30 3.05 12.66
CA ILE A 191 4.74 2.47 11.44
C ILE A 191 3.55 3.30 10.97
N TYR A 192 2.70 3.75 11.88
CA TYR A 192 1.55 4.59 11.55
C TYR A 192 1.94 6.00 11.06
N GLU A 193 3.00 6.59 11.62
CA GLU A 193 3.55 7.84 11.09
C GLU A 193 4.10 7.68 9.66
N ALA A 194 4.77 6.57 9.38
CA ALA A 194 5.22 6.23 8.04
C ALA A 194 4.03 5.95 7.09
N PHE A 195 2.98 5.29 7.58
CA PHE A 195 1.73 5.05 6.85
C PHE A 195 1.10 6.36 6.38
N LYS A 196 0.93 7.35 7.29
CA LYS A 196 0.39 8.67 6.94
C LYS A 196 1.23 9.41 5.90
N LYS A 197 2.56 9.22 5.94
CA LYS A 197 3.50 9.84 5.00
C LYS A 197 3.59 9.09 3.65
N ARG A 198 3.11 7.85 3.56
CA ARG A 198 3.11 7.01 2.34
C ARG A 198 4.51 6.84 1.73
N ILE A 199 5.52 6.80 2.59
CA ILE A 199 6.94 6.67 2.23
C ILE A 199 7.40 5.21 2.29
N LEU A 200 8.55 4.86 1.71
CA LEU A 200 9.18 3.55 1.95
C LEU A 200 9.84 3.51 3.35
N ILE A 201 9.92 2.32 3.96
CA ILE A 201 10.65 2.12 5.22
C ILE A 201 11.96 1.34 4.93
N PRO A 202 13.13 1.77 5.42
CA PRO A 202 14.35 1.66 4.61
C PRO A 202 15.15 0.36 4.78
N LYS A 203 14.99 -0.40 5.87
CA LYS A 203 15.97 -1.45 6.24
C LYS A 203 15.62 -2.88 5.81
N GLU A 204 14.37 -3.19 5.44
CA GLU A 204 13.95 -4.57 5.06
C GLU A 204 13.11 -4.65 3.78
N VAL A 205 12.58 -3.53 3.30
CA VAL A 205 11.91 -3.37 1.99
C VAL A 205 12.85 -3.67 0.81
N PHE A 206 14.16 -3.75 1.06
CA PHE A 206 15.21 -4.04 0.08
C PHE A 206 15.12 -5.39 -0.64
N LYS A 207 14.15 -6.26 -0.32
CA LYS A 207 14.02 -7.59 -0.96
C LYS A 207 12.61 -7.97 -1.42
N PHE A 208 11.62 -7.10 -1.26
CA PHE A 208 10.24 -7.41 -1.60
C PHE A 208 9.88 -6.76 -2.96
N THR A 209 10.34 -7.43 -4.03
CA THR A 209 10.08 -6.99 -5.41
C THR A 209 8.93 -7.78 -6.00
N LEU A 210 7.92 -7.07 -6.50
CA LEU A 210 6.73 -7.63 -7.12
C LEU A 210 6.60 -7.20 -8.58
N THR A 211 6.03 -8.06 -9.43
CA THR A 211 5.58 -7.66 -10.76
C THR A 211 4.30 -6.83 -10.67
N SER A 212 3.97 -6.10 -11.74
CA SER A 212 2.66 -5.42 -11.86
C SER A 212 1.47 -6.34 -11.59
N GLU A 213 1.54 -7.60 -12.01
CA GLU A 213 0.47 -8.58 -11.78
C GLU A 213 0.32 -8.96 -10.30
N GLN A 214 1.44 -9.14 -9.60
CA GLN A 214 1.44 -9.45 -8.17
C GLN A 214 0.95 -8.26 -7.33
N VAL A 215 1.34 -7.03 -7.71
CA VAL A 215 0.81 -5.80 -7.10
C VAL A 215 -0.70 -5.71 -7.33
N LEU A 216 -1.18 -5.99 -8.55
CA LEU A 216 -2.62 -6.00 -8.83
C LEU A 216 -3.36 -6.99 -7.93
N GLY A 217 -2.81 -8.19 -7.77
CA GLY A 217 -3.37 -9.22 -6.91
C GLY A 217 -3.57 -8.76 -5.46
N LEU A 218 -2.58 -8.07 -4.89
CA LEU A 218 -2.68 -7.45 -3.56
C LEU A 218 -3.74 -6.35 -3.46
N LEU A 219 -4.15 -5.78 -4.59
CA LEU A 219 -5.13 -4.70 -4.65
C LEU A 219 -6.52 -5.20 -5.04
N ARG A 220 -6.74 -6.48 -5.29
CA ARG A 220 -8.08 -7.04 -5.55
C ARG A 220 -8.85 -7.23 -4.22
N GLY A 221 -10.13 -6.87 -4.17
CA GLY A 221 -11.01 -7.10 -3.01
C GLY A 221 -12.12 -6.10 -2.77
#